data_AF-A0A920TB60-F1
#
_entry.id   AF-A0A920TB60-F1
#
_cell.length_a   1.000
_cell.length_b   1.000
_cell.length_c   1.000
_cell.angle_alpha   90.00
_cell.angle_beta   90.00
_cell.angle_gamma   90.00
#
_symmetry.space_group_name_H-M   'P 1'
#
loop_
_entity.id
_entity.type
_entity.pdbx_description
1 polymer ?
#
loop_
_entity_poly.entity_id
_entity_poly.type
_entity_poly.pdbx_seq_one_letter_code
_entity_poly.pdbx_strand_id
1 'polypeptide(L)'
;MAVKVGINGFGRIGRITFRALSARGDEFEVVGINDLGDPAALANLLKYDSTQGRFPGTVEVDGNTLIVDGRPIQVCAERDPGQLPWGDLGVDIALESTGFFTNRATDDRPGYDSHIAAGARKVVISAPAKDAPDLTVVLGVNDDQLTADHLCVSNASCTTNCLAPMVKVLHEQFGLEHGLMTTVHAYTNDQRTGDQLHSDPRRARAAAANIIPTSTGGAQRARSGSFCPNSTASSPVSVSASRSSPEASPTWSPRLAAT
;
A
#
# COMPACT_ATOMS: atom_id res chain seq x y z
N MET A 1 15.84 14.72 14.68
CA MET A 1 15.14 13.63 15.40
C MET A 1 14.60 12.68 14.36
N ALA A 2 14.52 11.38 14.66
CA ALA A 2 13.92 10.40 13.76
C ALA A 2 12.43 10.72 13.56
N VAL A 3 11.91 10.43 12.37
CA VAL A 3 10.49 10.60 12.05
C VAL A 3 9.70 9.48 12.73
N LYS A 4 8.71 9.86 13.54
CA LYS A 4 7.87 8.90 14.27
C LYS A 4 6.73 8.39 13.40
N VAL A 5 6.64 7.08 13.26
CA VAL A 5 5.68 6.40 12.38
C VAL A 5 4.70 5.57 13.19
N GLY A 6 3.41 5.77 12.92
CA GLY A 6 2.33 4.87 13.36
C GLY A 6 1.87 4.01 12.19
N ILE A 7 1.70 2.70 12.37
CA ILE A 7 1.27 1.78 11.30
C ILE A 7 -0.14 1.29 11.59
N ASN A 8 -1.11 1.64 10.75
CA ASN A 8 -2.46 1.10 10.80
C ASN A 8 -2.61 -0.08 9.81
N GLY A 9 -2.95 -1.25 10.33
CA GLY A 9 -3.00 -2.52 9.62
C GLY A 9 -1.65 -3.21 9.55
N PHE A 10 -1.40 -4.19 10.41
CA PHE A 10 -0.14 -4.93 10.48
C PHE A 10 -0.15 -6.20 9.62
N GLY A 11 -0.77 -6.07 8.43
CA GLY A 11 -0.76 -7.07 7.38
C GLY A 11 0.57 -7.14 6.62
N ARG A 12 0.56 -7.70 5.41
CA ARG A 12 1.78 -7.84 4.59
C ARG A 12 2.52 -6.51 4.39
N ILE A 13 1.81 -5.47 3.95
CA ILE A 13 2.43 -4.16 3.65
C ILE A 13 2.89 -3.46 4.92
N GLY A 14 2.08 -3.46 5.99
CA GLY A 14 2.48 -2.91 7.29
C GLY A 14 3.76 -3.56 7.83
N ARG A 15 3.87 -4.90 7.80
CA ARG A 15 5.08 -5.61 8.26
C ARG A 15 6.30 -5.39 7.36
N ILE A 16 6.15 -5.41 6.04
CA ILE A 16 7.27 -5.12 5.13
C ILE A 16 7.77 -3.69 5.34
N THR A 17 6.85 -2.74 5.51
CA THR A 17 7.21 -1.34 5.78
C THR A 17 7.91 -1.23 7.13
N PHE A 18 7.42 -1.89 8.17
CA PHE A 18 8.09 -1.97 9.46
C PHE A 18 9.53 -2.48 9.33
N ARG A 19 9.76 -3.58 8.59
CA ARG A 19 11.11 -4.12 8.36
C ARG A 19 12.02 -3.10 7.68
N ALA A 20 11.52 -2.39 6.67
CA ALA A 20 12.27 -1.38 5.95
C ALA A 20 12.61 -0.15 6.83
N LEU A 21 11.68 0.29 7.67
CA LEU A 21 11.89 1.40 8.61
C LEU A 21 12.87 1.02 9.72
N SER A 22 12.76 -0.20 10.25
CA SER A 22 13.67 -0.72 11.29
C SER A 22 15.12 -0.79 10.80
N ALA A 23 15.35 -1.11 9.52
CA ALA A 23 16.68 -1.08 8.91
C ALA A 23 17.27 0.35 8.78
N ARG A 24 16.44 1.39 8.94
CA ARG A 24 16.78 2.83 8.87
C ARG A 24 16.47 3.52 10.20
N GLY A 25 16.83 2.84 11.30
CA GLY A 25 16.43 3.22 12.66
C GLY A 25 17.06 4.52 13.19
N ASP A 26 17.92 5.17 12.41
CA ASP A 26 18.46 6.52 12.60
C ASP A 26 17.58 7.61 11.97
N GLU A 27 16.85 7.25 10.90
CA GLU A 27 15.91 8.13 10.20
C GLU A 27 14.46 7.97 10.70
N PHE A 28 14.06 6.75 11.07
CA PHE A 28 12.68 6.41 11.42
C PHE A 28 12.56 5.67 12.74
N GLU A 29 11.48 5.94 13.45
CA GLU A 29 11.09 5.26 14.66
C GLU A 29 9.62 4.85 14.56
N VAL A 30 9.35 3.55 14.53
CA VAL A 30 7.95 3.07 14.63
C VAL A 30 7.56 3.12 16.11
N VAL A 31 6.57 3.95 16.45
CA VAL A 31 6.14 4.17 17.84
C VAL A 31 4.82 3.50 18.17
N GLY A 32 4.03 3.13 17.16
CA GLY A 32 2.74 2.49 17.34
C GLY A 32 2.33 1.62 16.16
N ILE A 33 1.64 0.51 16.46
CA ILE A 33 1.04 -0.40 15.49
C ILE A 33 -0.42 -0.61 15.88
N ASN A 34 -1.34 -0.54 14.92
CA ASN A 34 -2.74 -0.89 15.13
C ASN A 34 -3.12 -2.10 14.26
N ASP A 35 -3.62 -3.15 14.89
CA ASP A 35 -4.23 -4.30 14.22
C ASP A 35 -5.21 -5.00 15.18
N LEU A 36 -6.19 -5.72 14.64
CA LEU A 36 -7.16 -6.45 15.47
C LEU A 36 -6.64 -7.82 15.94
N GLY A 37 -5.45 -8.22 15.47
CA GLY A 37 -4.77 -9.43 15.91
C GLY A 37 -4.09 -9.30 17.28
N ASP A 38 -3.98 -10.43 17.98
CA ASP A 38 -3.25 -10.51 19.25
C ASP A 38 -1.74 -10.18 19.08
N PRO A 39 -1.11 -9.41 19.99
CA PRO A 39 0.29 -9.02 19.90
C PRO A 39 1.27 -10.18 19.68
N ALA A 40 1.03 -11.36 20.27
CA ALA A 40 1.91 -12.52 20.06
C ALA A 40 1.79 -13.10 18.64
N ALA A 41 0.59 -13.06 18.06
CA ALA A 41 0.40 -13.42 16.65
C ALA A 41 1.08 -12.42 15.71
N LEU A 42 0.95 -11.12 15.99
CA LEU A 42 1.63 -10.07 15.21
C LEU A 42 3.15 -10.20 15.28
N ALA A 43 3.70 -10.46 16.47
CA ALA A 43 5.12 -10.72 16.69
C ALA A 43 5.61 -11.93 15.89
N ASN A 44 4.84 -13.01 15.89
CA ASN A 44 5.16 -14.22 15.13
C ASN A 44 5.23 -13.94 13.62
N LEU A 45 4.22 -13.24 13.09
CA LEU A 45 4.15 -12.86 11.67
C LEU A 45 5.21 -11.83 11.26
N LEU A 46 5.68 -10.99 12.19
CA LEU A 46 6.83 -10.13 11.95
C LEU A 46 8.12 -10.95 11.90
N LYS A 47 8.31 -11.87 12.85
CA LYS A 47 9.52 -12.68 12.99
C LYS A 47 9.71 -13.66 11.83
N TYR A 48 8.63 -14.27 11.35
CA TYR A 48 8.66 -15.28 10.30
C TYR A 48 7.76 -14.88 9.14
N ASP A 49 8.37 -14.61 7.99
CA ASP A 49 7.66 -14.32 6.76
C ASP A 49 8.06 -15.35 5.69
N SER A 50 7.07 -15.98 5.06
CA SER A 50 7.29 -17.06 4.09
C SER A 50 7.97 -16.58 2.79
N THR A 51 7.88 -15.30 2.47
CA THR A 51 8.44 -14.75 1.23
C THR A 51 9.63 -13.82 1.49
N GLN A 52 9.58 -13.05 2.58
CA GLN A 52 10.65 -12.13 2.98
C GLN A 52 11.66 -12.76 3.95
N GLY A 53 11.46 -14.01 4.36
CA GLY A 53 12.31 -14.71 5.31
C GLY A 53 12.19 -14.21 6.75
N ARG A 54 13.13 -14.62 7.59
CA ARG A 54 13.15 -14.29 9.02
C ARG A 54 13.55 -12.83 9.24
N PHE A 55 12.90 -12.16 10.19
CA PHE A 55 13.33 -10.83 10.64
C PHE A 55 14.74 -10.91 11.24
N PRO A 56 15.67 -10.01 10.85
CA PRO A 56 17.07 -10.08 11.30
C PRO A 56 17.26 -9.74 12.79
N GLY A 57 16.34 -9.00 13.40
CA GLY A 57 16.43 -8.57 14.80
C GLY A 57 15.68 -9.44 15.81
N THR A 58 15.61 -8.96 17.05
CA THR A 58 14.78 -9.57 18.11
C THR A 58 13.35 -9.06 18.05
N VAL A 59 12.41 -9.93 18.39
CA VAL A 59 10.99 -9.59 18.49
C VAL A 59 10.44 -10.32 19.71
N GLU A 60 10.05 -9.55 20.71
CA GLU A 60 9.49 -9.99 21.98
C GLU A 60 8.15 -9.27 22.24
N VAL A 61 7.40 -9.78 23.20
CA VAL A 61 6.05 -9.29 23.53
C VAL A 61 5.97 -9.09 25.04
N ASP A 62 5.52 -7.91 25.45
CA ASP A 62 5.18 -7.59 26.83
C ASP A 62 3.78 -6.96 26.89
N GLY A 63 2.77 -7.75 27.24
CA GLY A 63 1.37 -7.36 27.19
C GLY A 63 0.96 -6.84 25.80
N ASN A 64 0.56 -5.57 25.74
CA ASN A 64 0.18 -4.89 24.50
C ASN A 64 1.35 -4.13 23.83
N THR A 65 2.59 -4.52 24.12
CA THR A 65 3.80 -3.88 23.59
C THR A 65 4.62 -4.91 22.83
N LEU A 66 5.06 -4.56 21.63
CA LEU A 66 6.13 -5.30 20.95
C LEU A 66 7.47 -4.68 21.34
N ILE A 67 8.43 -5.52 21.69
CA ILE A 67 9.81 -5.10 21.94
C ILE A 67 10.65 -5.60 20.76
N VAL A 68 11.07 -4.68 19.89
CA VAL A 68 11.87 -5.00 18.70
C VAL A 68 13.24 -4.38 18.85
N ASP A 69 14.29 -5.20 18.85
CA ASP A 69 15.67 -4.78 19.10
C ASP A 69 15.80 -3.91 20.38
N GLY A 70 15.05 -4.29 21.42
CA GLY A 70 15.01 -3.59 22.71
C GLY A 70 14.15 -2.31 22.74
N ARG A 71 13.50 -1.94 21.63
CA ARG A 71 12.65 -0.75 21.54
C ARG A 71 11.17 -1.11 21.75
N PRO A 72 10.46 -0.47 22.69
CA PRO A 72 9.04 -0.71 22.91
C PRO A 72 8.18 -0.03 21.84
N ILE A 73 7.18 -0.74 21.35
CA ILE A 73 6.23 -0.27 20.33
C ILE A 73 4.83 -0.60 20.82
N GLN A 74 3.99 0.42 21.01
CA GLN A 74 2.63 0.23 21.46
C GLN A 74 1.80 -0.51 20.39
N VAL A 75 1.11 -1.58 20.78
CA VAL A 75 0.09 -2.22 19.95
C VAL A 75 -1.30 -1.74 20.39
N CYS A 76 -2.07 -1.26 19.44
CA CYS A 76 -3.47 -0.87 19.57
C CYS A 76 -4.36 -1.87 18.83
N ALA A 77 -5.61 -1.98 19.26
CA ALA A 77 -6.64 -2.81 18.62
C ALA A 77 -7.92 -2.02 18.37
N GLU A 78 -7.77 -0.84 17.77
CA GLU A 78 -8.86 0.10 17.51
C GLU A 78 -9.42 -0.05 16.10
N ARG A 79 -10.75 -0.12 15.99
CA ARG A 79 -11.46 -0.22 14.72
C ARG A 79 -11.62 1.14 14.04
N ASP A 80 -11.74 2.19 14.83
CA ASP A 80 -11.86 3.55 14.35
C ASP A 80 -10.48 4.23 14.39
N PRO A 81 -9.87 4.56 13.24
CA PRO A 81 -8.58 5.24 13.18
C PRO A 81 -8.56 6.61 13.85
N GLY A 82 -9.72 7.24 14.07
CA GLY A 82 -9.85 8.51 14.78
C GLY A 82 -9.70 8.40 16.31
N GLN A 83 -9.78 7.19 16.86
CA GLN A 83 -9.61 6.93 18.31
C GLN A 83 -8.21 6.45 18.67
N LEU A 84 -7.29 6.39 17.70
CA LEU A 84 -5.93 5.97 17.94
C LEU A 84 -5.16 7.02 18.74
N PRO A 85 -4.25 6.62 19.64
CA PRO A 85 -3.49 7.55 20.49
C PRO A 85 -2.30 8.19 19.75
N TRP A 86 -2.48 8.61 18.49
CA TRP A 86 -1.40 9.15 17.65
C TRP A 86 -0.81 10.43 18.21
N GLY A 87 -1.65 11.32 18.77
CA GLY A 87 -1.19 12.52 19.47
C GLY A 87 -0.30 12.19 20.66
N ASP A 88 -0.72 11.25 21.52
CA ASP A 88 0.02 10.85 22.72
C ASP A 88 1.36 10.17 22.38
N LEU A 89 1.38 9.37 21.30
CA LEU A 89 2.57 8.71 20.81
C LEU A 89 3.50 9.65 20.01
N GLY A 90 3.01 10.85 19.66
CA GLY A 90 3.75 11.84 18.88
C GLY A 90 4.01 11.40 17.45
N VAL A 91 3.03 10.75 16.80
CA VAL A 91 3.16 10.25 15.42
C VAL A 91 3.28 11.40 14.43
N ASP A 92 4.38 11.44 13.67
CA ASP A 92 4.54 12.36 12.56
C ASP A 92 3.81 11.85 11.31
N ILE A 93 3.96 10.56 11.00
CA ILE A 93 3.37 9.94 9.82
C ILE A 93 2.58 8.69 10.21
N ALA A 94 1.28 8.69 9.92
CA ALA A 94 0.45 7.49 9.97
C ALA A 94 0.50 6.77 8.60
N LEU A 95 0.91 5.51 8.59
CA LEU A 95 0.80 4.63 7.43
C LEU A 95 -0.56 3.92 7.48
N GLU A 96 -1.45 4.24 6.55
CA GLU A 96 -2.71 3.54 6.36
C GLU A 96 -2.50 2.37 5.39
N SER A 97 -2.45 1.16 5.94
CA SER A 97 -2.18 -0.08 5.18
C SER A 97 -3.17 -1.21 5.45
N THR A 98 -4.33 -0.88 6.03
CA THR A 98 -5.43 -1.83 6.25
C THR A 98 -6.14 -2.20 4.94
N GLY A 99 -6.14 -1.27 3.97
CA GLY A 99 -6.91 -1.38 2.72
C GLY A 99 -8.41 -1.06 2.89
N PHE A 100 -8.89 -0.81 4.11
CA PHE A 100 -10.27 -0.42 4.39
C PHE A 100 -10.47 1.09 4.23
N PHE A 101 -9.56 1.90 4.78
CA PHE A 101 -9.65 3.36 4.78
C PHE A 101 -9.01 3.95 3.51
N THR A 102 -9.74 3.86 2.40
CA THR A 102 -9.30 4.34 1.07
C THR A 102 -10.09 5.55 0.58
N ASN A 103 -10.87 6.19 1.46
CA ASN A 103 -11.59 7.45 1.25
C ASN A 103 -11.37 8.34 2.48
N ARG A 104 -11.62 9.65 2.32
CA ARG A 104 -11.83 10.56 3.45
C ARG A 104 -13.04 10.15 4.27
N ALA A 105 -13.05 10.60 5.51
CA ALA A 105 -14.13 10.41 6.43
C ALA A 105 -15.41 11.07 5.89
N THR A 106 -16.53 10.42 6.15
CA THR A 106 -17.88 10.97 6.00
C THR A 106 -18.52 11.01 7.38
N ASP A 107 -19.64 11.71 7.54
CA ASP A 107 -20.35 11.82 8.83
C ASP A 107 -20.57 10.46 9.53
N ASP A 108 -20.81 9.40 8.76
CA ASP A 108 -21.11 8.06 9.27
C ASP A 108 -19.94 7.07 9.27
N ARG A 109 -18.76 7.44 8.75
CA ARG A 109 -17.67 6.49 8.54
C ARG A 109 -16.29 7.13 8.60
N PRO A 110 -15.36 6.58 9.39
CA PRO A 110 -13.98 7.05 9.38
C PRO A 110 -13.29 6.78 8.05
N GLY A 111 -12.30 7.61 7.74
CA GLY A 111 -11.49 7.57 6.54
C GLY A 111 -10.00 7.63 6.86
N TYR A 112 -9.16 7.74 5.85
CA TYR A 112 -7.71 7.84 6.07
C TYR A 112 -7.30 9.12 6.83
N ASP A 113 -8.06 10.20 6.65
CA ASP A 113 -7.86 11.50 7.31
C ASP A 113 -8.28 11.50 8.79
N SER A 114 -9.03 10.49 9.24
CA SER A 114 -9.30 10.29 10.66
C SER A 114 -8.03 10.12 11.49
N HIS A 115 -6.93 9.66 10.90
CA HIS A 115 -5.62 9.63 11.57
C HIS A 115 -5.09 11.03 11.93
N ILE A 116 -5.42 12.06 11.14
CA ILE A 116 -5.08 13.44 11.46
C ILE A 116 -5.87 13.90 12.69
N ALA A 117 -7.17 13.56 12.74
CA ALA A 117 -8.01 13.86 13.90
C ALA A 117 -7.51 13.15 15.18
N ALA A 118 -6.91 11.96 15.05
CA ALA A 118 -6.26 11.23 16.13
C ALA A 118 -4.89 11.83 16.57
N GLY A 119 -4.38 12.82 15.85
CA GLY A 119 -3.15 13.55 16.20
C GLY A 119 -1.91 13.21 15.39
N ALA A 120 -2.00 12.39 14.34
CA ALA A 120 -0.90 12.24 13.38
C ALA A 120 -0.73 13.52 12.54
N ARG A 121 0.49 13.90 12.18
CA ARG A 121 0.72 15.12 11.38
C ARG A 121 0.41 14.92 9.90
N LYS A 122 0.72 13.73 9.35
CA LYS A 122 0.50 13.35 7.95
C LYS A 122 0.07 11.90 7.84
N VAL A 123 -0.54 11.55 6.71
CA VAL A 123 -1.02 10.21 6.38
C VAL A 123 -0.48 9.78 5.02
N VAL A 124 0.09 8.58 4.97
CA VAL A 124 0.46 7.90 3.73
C VAL A 124 -0.43 6.67 3.55
N ILE A 125 -1.16 6.61 2.45
CA ILE A 125 -2.07 5.51 2.12
C ILE A 125 -1.31 4.52 1.23
N SER A 126 -1.25 3.25 1.62
CA SER A 126 -0.53 2.20 0.88
C SER A 126 -1.34 1.56 -0.25
N ALA A 127 -2.39 2.25 -0.71
CA ALA A 127 -3.31 1.80 -1.74
C ALA A 127 -3.85 3.01 -2.52
N PRO A 128 -4.44 2.80 -3.71
CA PRO A 128 -5.10 3.88 -4.42
C PRO A 128 -6.29 4.40 -3.62
N ALA A 129 -6.30 5.70 -3.35
CA ALA A 129 -7.48 6.37 -2.84
C ALA A 129 -8.62 6.28 -3.87
N LYS A 130 -9.84 6.06 -3.37
CA LYS A 130 -11.08 5.99 -4.14
C LYS A 130 -11.68 7.38 -4.39
N ASP A 131 -11.29 8.36 -3.57
CA ASP A 131 -11.57 9.77 -3.73
C ASP A 131 -10.30 10.55 -4.17
N ALA A 132 -10.26 11.86 -3.91
CA ALA A 132 -9.14 12.75 -4.21
C ALA A 132 -8.27 12.99 -2.95
N PRO A 133 -7.17 12.24 -2.77
CA PRO A 133 -6.15 12.59 -1.78
C PRO A 133 -5.45 13.88 -2.24
N ASP A 134 -4.64 14.49 -1.36
CA ASP A 134 -3.92 15.73 -1.71
C ASP A 134 -2.97 15.49 -2.90
N LEU A 135 -2.33 14.32 -2.91
CA LEU A 135 -1.54 13.85 -4.04
C LEU A 135 -1.56 12.32 -4.10
N THR A 136 -1.66 11.75 -5.31
CA THR A 136 -1.22 10.38 -5.57
C THR A 136 0.18 10.43 -6.14
N VAL A 137 1.15 9.87 -5.43
CA VAL A 137 2.58 9.96 -5.76
C VAL A 137 3.14 8.61 -6.17
N VAL A 138 4.02 8.64 -7.17
CA VAL A 138 4.94 7.56 -7.53
C VAL A 138 6.34 8.17 -7.53
N LEU A 139 7.20 7.66 -6.65
CA LEU A 139 8.57 8.14 -6.49
C LEU A 139 9.36 7.95 -7.80
N GLY A 140 10.11 8.98 -8.18
CA GLY A 140 10.84 9.07 -9.45
C GLY A 140 9.99 9.50 -10.65
N VAL A 141 8.68 9.72 -10.47
CA VAL A 141 7.75 10.09 -11.56
C VAL A 141 7.18 11.48 -11.35
N ASN A 142 6.53 11.71 -10.20
CA ASN A 142 5.84 12.97 -9.89
C ASN A 142 6.05 13.40 -8.41
N ASP A 143 7.09 12.88 -7.76
CA ASP A 143 7.44 13.21 -6.38
C ASP A 143 7.92 14.65 -6.18
N ASP A 144 8.32 15.32 -7.26
CA ASP A 144 8.58 16.77 -7.30
C ASP A 144 7.34 17.62 -6.99
N GLN A 145 6.14 17.04 -7.12
CA GLN A 145 4.87 17.71 -6.80
C GLN A 145 4.53 17.67 -5.31
N LEU A 146 5.30 16.94 -4.48
CA LEU A 146 5.05 16.91 -3.04
C LEU A 146 5.33 18.27 -2.41
N THR A 147 4.34 18.82 -1.71
CA THR A 147 4.46 20.06 -0.96
C THR A 147 4.37 19.82 0.54
N ALA A 148 4.84 20.78 1.33
CA ALA A 148 4.73 20.73 2.78
C ALA A 148 3.27 20.71 3.27
N ASP A 149 2.34 21.29 2.49
CA ASP A 149 0.93 21.42 2.83
C ASP A 149 0.13 20.12 2.63
N HIS A 150 0.66 19.15 1.87
CA HIS A 150 0.02 17.86 1.70
C HIS A 150 0.00 17.10 3.04
N LEU A 151 -1.20 16.78 3.51
CA LEU A 151 -1.47 16.04 4.73
C LEU A 151 -1.73 14.57 4.44
N CYS A 152 -2.49 14.26 3.38
CA CYS A 152 -2.90 12.91 3.02
C CYS A 152 -2.47 12.57 1.60
N VAL A 153 -1.49 11.67 1.46
CA VAL A 153 -0.95 11.25 0.16
C VAL A 153 -1.18 9.76 -0.08
N SER A 154 -1.49 9.38 -1.31
CA SER A 154 -1.60 7.98 -1.73
C SER A 154 -0.34 7.55 -2.45
N ASN A 155 0.27 6.44 -2.02
CA ASN A 155 1.40 5.81 -2.72
C ASN A 155 0.93 4.88 -3.86
N ALA A 156 -0.21 5.21 -4.47
CA ALA A 156 -0.85 4.48 -5.56
C ALA A 156 -1.00 2.97 -5.28
N SER A 157 -0.85 2.13 -6.31
CA SER A 157 -0.78 0.67 -6.19
C SER A 157 0.59 0.15 -6.62
N CYS A 158 0.91 -1.10 -6.26
CA CYS A 158 2.09 -1.81 -6.76
C CYS A 158 2.19 -1.78 -8.30
N THR A 159 1.08 -2.01 -9.00
CA THR A 159 1.04 -1.96 -10.46
C THR A 159 1.29 -0.55 -11.00
N THR A 160 0.76 0.49 -10.33
CA THR A 160 0.98 1.88 -10.73
C THR A 160 2.45 2.26 -10.58
N ASN A 161 3.06 1.91 -9.44
CA ASN A 161 4.49 2.15 -9.18
C ASN A 161 5.40 1.46 -10.20
N CYS A 162 5.03 0.27 -10.67
CA CYS A 162 5.78 -0.42 -11.72
C CYS A 162 5.58 0.21 -13.11
N LEU A 163 4.35 0.60 -13.44
CA LEU A 163 4.00 1.07 -14.78
C LEU A 163 4.40 2.53 -15.04
N ALA A 164 4.21 3.41 -14.06
CA ALA A 164 4.31 4.86 -14.26
C ALA A 164 5.70 5.33 -14.73
N PRO A 165 6.85 4.82 -14.22
CA PRO A 165 8.16 5.22 -14.74
C PRO A 165 8.36 4.89 -16.22
N MET A 166 7.89 3.71 -16.64
CA MET A 166 7.95 3.30 -18.05
C MET A 166 7.07 4.18 -18.93
N VAL A 167 5.83 4.45 -18.49
CA VAL A 167 4.89 5.31 -19.22
C VAL A 167 5.46 6.72 -19.36
N LYS A 168 6.07 7.27 -18.29
CA LYS A 168 6.72 8.59 -18.31
C LYS A 168 7.80 8.65 -19.38
N VAL A 169 8.77 7.75 -19.36
CA VAL A 169 9.88 7.72 -20.34
C VAL A 169 9.34 7.55 -21.76
N LEU A 170 8.43 6.61 -22.00
CA LEU A 170 7.88 6.39 -23.34
C LEU A 170 7.09 7.60 -23.85
N HIS A 171 6.30 8.23 -22.99
CA HIS A 171 5.50 9.39 -23.37
C HIS A 171 6.37 10.62 -23.64
N GLU A 172 7.34 10.90 -22.78
CA GLU A 172 8.24 12.06 -22.93
C GLU A 172 9.17 11.94 -24.15
N GLN A 173 9.63 10.73 -24.47
CA GLN A 173 10.55 10.52 -25.58
C GLN A 173 9.84 10.34 -26.93
N PHE A 174 8.66 9.71 -26.95
CA PHE A 174 8.04 9.25 -28.20
C PHE A 174 6.60 9.72 -28.40
N GLY A 175 5.91 10.20 -27.35
CA GLY A 175 4.49 10.56 -27.43
C GLY A 175 3.58 9.32 -27.51
N LEU A 176 3.00 8.91 -26.38
CA LEU A 176 2.06 7.78 -26.35
C LEU A 176 0.61 8.17 -26.70
N GLU A 177 0.15 7.79 -27.89
CA GLU A 177 -1.25 7.99 -28.33
C GLU A 177 -2.24 6.97 -27.77
N HIS A 178 -1.86 5.69 -27.68
CA HIS A 178 -2.71 4.62 -27.16
C HIS A 178 -1.86 3.58 -26.43
N GLY A 179 -2.48 2.76 -25.58
CA GLY A 179 -1.76 1.67 -24.93
C GLY A 179 -2.71 0.69 -24.24
N LEU A 180 -2.31 -0.58 -24.20
CA LEU A 180 -2.99 -1.64 -23.48
C LEU A 180 -1.97 -2.30 -22.56
N MET A 181 -2.29 -2.44 -21.27
CA MET A 181 -1.40 -3.07 -20.31
C MET A 181 -2.04 -4.33 -19.72
N THR A 182 -1.25 -5.36 -19.50
CA THR A 182 -1.69 -6.60 -18.83
C THR A 182 -0.68 -7.00 -17.78
N THR A 183 -1.03 -6.91 -16.51
CA THR A 183 -0.12 -7.39 -15.47
C THR A 183 -0.36 -8.87 -15.26
N VAL A 184 0.68 -9.68 -15.41
CA VAL A 184 0.70 -10.97 -14.71
C VAL A 184 1.07 -10.63 -13.27
N HIS A 185 0.29 -11.06 -12.29
CA HIS A 185 0.44 -10.61 -10.90
C HIS A 185 0.53 -11.81 -9.95
N ALA A 186 1.19 -11.68 -8.79
CA ALA A 186 1.06 -12.66 -7.72
C ALA A 186 -0.38 -12.64 -7.17
N TYR A 187 -0.87 -13.74 -6.59
CA TYR A 187 -2.14 -13.65 -5.85
C TYR A 187 -1.95 -12.84 -4.55
N THR A 188 -3.03 -12.26 -4.05
CA THR A 188 -3.03 -11.41 -2.86
C THR A 188 -4.05 -11.93 -1.84
N ASN A 189 -4.19 -11.23 -0.70
CA ASN A 189 -5.14 -11.61 0.35
C ASN A 189 -6.61 -11.44 -0.06
N ASP A 190 -6.87 -10.73 -1.15
CA ASP A 190 -8.23 -10.56 -1.67
C ASP A 190 -8.74 -11.82 -2.39
N GLN A 191 -7.83 -12.61 -2.98
CA GLN A 191 -8.16 -13.93 -3.51
C GLN A 191 -8.28 -14.98 -2.41
N ARG A 192 -8.97 -16.09 -2.71
CA ARG A 192 -9.27 -17.15 -1.74
C ARG A 192 -8.29 -18.30 -1.82
N THR A 193 -7.92 -18.88 -0.68
CA THR A 193 -7.05 -20.06 -0.60
C THR A 193 -7.70 -21.28 -1.25
N GLY A 194 -9.01 -21.45 -1.06
CA GLY A 194 -9.85 -22.44 -1.74
C GLY A 194 -11.08 -21.77 -2.34
N ASP A 195 -11.92 -22.51 -3.06
CA ASP A 195 -13.14 -21.96 -3.66
C ASP A 195 -14.11 -21.47 -2.56
N GLN A 196 -14.37 -20.16 -2.48
CA GLN A 196 -15.19 -19.51 -1.44
C GLN A 196 -15.92 -18.27 -1.98
N LEU A 197 -16.97 -17.83 -1.28
CA LEU A 197 -17.74 -16.64 -1.67
C LEU A 197 -16.87 -15.37 -1.76
N HIS A 198 -17.08 -14.65 -2.86
CA HIS A 198 -16.47 -13.37 -3.17
C HIS A 198 -17.38 -12.61 -4.15
N SER A 199 -17.38 -11.28 -4.11
CA SER A 199 -18.22 -10.44 -4.99
C SER A 199 -17.81 -10.56 -6.46
N ASP A 200 -16.51 -10.63 -6.75
CA ASP A 200 -15.96 -11.06 -8.04
C ASP A 200 -15.94 -12.61 -8.10
N PRO A 201 -16.76 -13.26 -8.96
CA PRO A 201 -16.84 -14.73 -9.05
C PRO A 201 -15.55 -15.38 -9.56
N ARG A 202 -14.62 -14.63 -10.14
CA ARG A 202 -13.31 -15.15 -10.55
C ARG A 202 -12.34 -15.18 -9.36
N ARG A 203 -12.36 -14.16 -8.50
CA ARG A 203 -11.57 -14.14 -7.25
C ARG A 203 -12.07 -15.13 -6.19
N ALA A 204 -13.29 -15.63 -6.36
CA ALA A 204 -13.85 -16.72 -5.56
C ALA A 204 -13.12 -18.05 -5.72
N ARG A 205 -12.30 -18.23 -6.78
CA ARG A 205 -11.59 -19.48 -7.08
C ARG A 205 -10.28 -19.60 -6.30
N ALA A 206 -9.84 -20.83 -6.06
CA ALA A 206 -8.58 -21.16 -5.39
C ALA A 206 -7.38 -20.49 -6.08
N ALA A 207 -6.77 -19.53 -5.39
CA ALA A 207 -5.79 -18.61 -5.97
C ALA A 207 -4.52 -19.28 -6.47
N ALA A 208 -4.03 -20.29 -5.75
CA ALA A 208 -2.79 -21.00 -6.08
C ALA A 208 -2.96 -22.06 -7.18
N ALA A 209 -4.19 -22.30 -7.66
CA ALA A 209 -4.50 -23.33 -8.66
C ALA A 209 -5.08 -22.77 -9.97
N ASN A 210 -5.23 -21.44 -10.08
CA ASN A 210 -5.90 -20.81 -11.21
C ASN A 210 -5.12 -19.60 -11.75
N ILE A 211 -5.27 -19.36 -13.06
CA ILE A 211 -5.06 -18.04 -13.64
C ILE A 211 -6.38 -17.28 -13.49
N ILE A 212 -6.40 -16.17 -12.74
CA ILE A 212 -7.62 -15.42 -12.44
C ILE A 212 -7.59 -14.07 -13.17
N PRO A 213 -8.37 -13.88 -14.26
CA PRO A 213 -8.52 -12.59 -14.93
C PRO A 213 -9.40 -11.65 -14.09
N THR A 214 -8.84 -10.53 -13.64
CA THR A 214 -9.58 -9.51 -12.88
C THR A 214 -9.16 -8.10 -13.27
N SER A 215 -9.94 -7.10 -12.88
CA SER A 215 -9.63 -5.69 -13.15
C SER A 215 -8.47 -5.20 -12.27
N THR A 216 -7.68 -4.27 -12.81
CA THR A 216 -6.73 -3.46 -12.05
C THR A 216 -6.90 -2.00 -12.45
N GLY A 217 -6.74 -1.07 -11.50
CA GLY A 217 -6.77 0.37 -11.78
C GLY A 217 -5.42 0.96 -12.19
N GLY A 218 -4.36 0.14 -12.25
CA GLY A 218 -2.98 0.62 -12.44
C GLY A 218 -2.76 1.37 -13.75
N ALA A 219 -3.39 0.94 -14.85
CA ALA A 219 -3.21 1.59 -16.14
C ALA A 219 -3.97 2.93 -16.25
N GLN A 220 -5.19 2.99 -15.71
CA GLN A 220 -5.98 4.22 -15.66
C GLN A 220 -5.29 5.29 -14.80
N ARG A 221 -4.65 4.87 -13.69
CA ARG A 221 -3.94 5.77 -12.78
C ARG A 221 -2.56 6.17 -13.29
N ALA A 222 -1.78 5.27 -13.90
CA ALA A 222 -0.48 5.64 -14.47
C ALA A 222 -0.57 6.67 -15.62
N ARG A 223 -1.75 6.85 -16.22
CA ARG A 223 -2.02 7.88 -17.23
C ARG A 223 -2.73 9.13 -16.72
N SER A 224 -3.30 9.13 -15.51
CA SER A 224 -4.04 10.30 -15.03
C SER A 224 -3.14 11.53 -15.06
N GLY A 225 -3.71 12.72 -15.28
CA GLY A 225 -2.94 13.97 -15.46
C GLY A 225 -1.91 14.26 -14.36
N SER A 226 -2.08 13.63 -13.19
CA SER A 226 -1.11 13.59 -12.09
C SER A 226 0.27 12.99 -12.44
N PHE A 227 0.38 12.09 -13.44
CA PHE A 227 1.63 11.44 -13.85
C PHE A 227 2.03 11.74 -15.30
N CYS A 228 1.06 12.02 -16.19
CA CYS A 228 1.29 12.36 -17.60
C CYS A 228 0.28 13.44 -18.04
N PRO A 229 0.53 14.73 -17.75
CA PRO A 229 -0.43 15.82 -17.94
C PRO A 229 -0.88 16.07 -19.39
N ASN A 230 -0.11 15.59 -20.40
CA ASN A 230 -0.37 15.83 -21.82
C ASN A 230 -0.97 14.63 -22.59
N SER A 231 -1.40 13.56 -21.90
CA SER A 231 -1.94 12.35 -22.53
C SER A 231 -3.43 12.47 -22.90
N THR A 232 -3.77 12.52 -24.19
CA THR A 232 -5.16 12.53 -24.74
C THR A 232 -5.71 11.14 -25.12
N ALA A 233 -4.93 10.08 -24.84
CA ALA A 233 -5.22 8.70 -25.19
C ALA A 233 -6.46 8.09 -24.52
N SER A 234 -7.20 7.25 -25.25
CA SER A 234 -8.29 6.43 -24.69
C SER A 234 -7.80 5.48 -23.57
N SER A 235 -8.67 5.25 -22.58
CA SER A 235 -8.37 4.48 -21.36
C SER A 235 -7.75 3.11 -21.65
N PRO A 236 -6.55 2.80 -21.14
CA PRO A 236 -5.99 1.47 -21.25
C PRO A 236 -6.87 0.47 -20.48
N VAL A 237 -7.35 -0.57 -21.15
CA VAL A 237 -7.99 -1.71 -20.49
C VAL A 237 -6.90 -2.52 -19.80
N SER A 238 -7.05 -2.76 -18.50
CA SER A 238 -6.06 -3.51 -17.74
C SER A 238 -6.64 -4.76 -17.11
N VAL A 239 -6.05 -5.88 -17.51
CA VAL A 239 -6.35 -7.22 -16.99
C VAL A 239 -5.19 -7.65 -16.11
N SER A 240 -5.50 -8.06 -14.90
CA SER A 240 -4.59 -8.77 -14.01
C SER A 240 -4.84 -10.26 -14.15
N ALA A 241 -3.79 -11.05 -14.35
CA ALA A 241 -3.83 -12.51 -14.32
C ALA A 241 -3.01 -12.98 -13.12
N SER A 242 -3.66 -13.41 -12.03
CA SER A 242 -2.91 -13.91 -10.88
C SER A 242 -2.34 -15.31 -11.17
N ARG A 243 -1.06 -15.55 -10.88
CA ARG A 243 -0.42 -16.88 -10.96
C ARG A 243 -0.17 -17.47 -9.57
N SER A 244 0.10 -18.78 -9.52
CA SER A 244 0.45 -19.57 -8.33
C SER A 244 1.83 -19.23 -7.74
N SER A 245 2.12 -17.95 -7.54
CA SER A 245 3.33 -17.48 -6.87
C SER A 245 2.94 -16.63 -5.66
N PRO A 246 3.53 -16.88 -4.47
CA PRO A 246 3.25 -16.10 -3.27
C PRO A 246 3.89 -14.70 -3.32
N GLU A 247 4.89 -14.49 -4.17
CA GLU A 247 5.54 -13.19 -4.43
C GLU A 247 6.08 -13.09 -5.87
N ALA A 248 6.43 -11.87 -6.31
CA ALA A 248 6.89 -11.41 -7.62
C ALA A 248 5.80 -11.14 -8.69
N SER A 249 5.84 -9.91 -9.21
CA SER A 249 5.36 -9.31 -10.49
C SER A 249 4.86 -7.87 -10.23
N PRO A 250 4.96 -6.91 -11.18
CA PRO A 250 4.50 -7.05 -12.56
C PRO A 250 5.57 -7.47 -13.57
N THR A 251 5.34 -8.57 -14.30
CA THR A 251 5.98 -8.81 -15.61
C THR A 251 4.95 -8.58 -16.71
N TRP A 252 5.31 -7.86 -17.77
CA TRP A 252 4.39 -7.51 -18.88
C TRP A 252 4.98 -7.81 -20.25
N SER A 253 4.10 -7.98 -21.24
CA SER A 253 4.40 -8.09 -22.68
C SER A 253 3.79 -6.87 -23.42
N PRO A 254 4.61 -5.95 -23.95
CA PRO A 254 4.11 -4.90 -24.82
C PRO A 254 3.49 -5.44 -26.10
N ARG A 255 2.25 -5.01 -26.39
CA ARG A 255 1.79 -4.82 -27.75
C ARG A 255 1.58 -3.33 -27.95
N LEU A 256 2.67 -2.64 -28.27
CA LEU A 256 2.66 -1.25 -28.69
C LEU A 256 2.59 -1.27 -30.22
N ALA A 257 1.53 -0.70 -30.78
CA ALA A 257 1.53 -0.34 -32.19
C ALA A 257 2.16 1.05 -32.26
N ALA A 258 3.41 1.11 -32.74
CA ALA A 258 4.00 2.34 -33.24
C ALA A 258 3.72 2.37 -34.75
N THR A 259 3.18 3.47 -35.23
CA THR A 259 3.18 3.81 -36.67
C THR A 259 4.41 4.63 -36.98
#